data_AF-A0A6V7JL45-F1
#
_entry.id   AF-A0A6V7JL45-F1
#
_cell.length_a   1.000
_cell.length_b   1.000
_cell.length_c   1.000
_cell.angle_alpha   90.00
_cell.angle_beta   90.00
_cell.angle_gamma   90.00
#
_symmetry.space_group_name_H-M   'P 1'
#
loop_
_entity.id
_entity.type
_entity.pdbx_description
1 polymer ?
#
loop_
_entity_poly.entity_id
_entity_poly.type
_entity_poly.pdbx_seq_one_letter_code
_entity_poly.pdbx_strand_id
1 'polypeptide(L)'
;VNDSTTIADIKKEFTKQKKAPYVERVSLRAEPKGKSLADKETVKSLGLRNSPKLYFKDLGPQIGWATVFLAEYAGPLLVYLWVYSRPWIFFGNVGDSPVKPIV
;
A
#
# COMPACT_ATOMS: atom_id res chain seq x y z
N VAL A 1 25.13 -8.04 -15.14
CA VAL A 1 24.87 -7.80 -13.70
C VAL A 1 26.21 -7.44 -13.08
N ASN A 2 26.33 -6.25 -12.52
CA ASN A 2 27.57 -5.74 -11.92
C ASN A 2 27.47 -5.87 -10.39
N ASP A 3 28.60 -5.76 -9.69
CA ASP A 3 28.64 -5.85 -8.21
C ASP A 3 27.77 -4.77 -7.53
N SER A 4 27.59 -3.62 -8.19
CA SER A 4 26.75 -2.50 -7.73
C SER A 4 25.29 -2.60 -8.14
N THR A 5 24.90 -3.60 -8.95
CA THR A 5 23.51 -3.76 -9.37
C THR A 5 22.64 -4.04 -8.16
N THR A 6 21.55 -3.27 -8.04
CA THR A 6 20.62 -3.38 -6.91
C THR A 6 19.52 -4.39 -7.22
N ILE A 7 18.85 -4.87 -6.17
CA ILE A 7 17.65 -5.71 -6.31
C ILE A 7 16.55 -4.97 -7.08
N ALA A 8 16.41 -3.66 -6.90
CA ALA A 8 15.46 -2.84 -7.65
C ALA A 8 15.69 -2.94 -9.16
N ASP A 9 16.94 -2.88 -9.61
CA ASP A 9 17.30 -2.96 -11.02
C ASP A 9 17.01 -4.35 -11.59
N ILE A 10 17.27 -5.40 -10.81
CA ILE A 10 16.93 -6.79 -11.21
C ILE A 10 15.43 -6.94 -11.38
N LYS A 11 14.62 -6.39 -10.46
CA LYS A 11 13.15 -6.42 -10.59
C LYS A 11 12.67 -5.70 -11.85
N LYS A 12 13.25 -4.54 -12.18
CA LYS A 12 12.92 -3.79 -13.40
C LYS A 12 13.25 -4.57 -14.66
N GLU A 13 14.45 -5.15 -14.74
CA GLU A 13 14.85 -5.97 -15.89
C GLU A 13 14.01 -7.26 -16.01
N PHE A 14 13.65 -7.86 -14.87
CA PHE A 14 12.74 -9.01 -14.85
C PHE A 14 11.35 -8.66 -15.43
N THR A 15 10.75 -7.57 -14.99
CA THR A 15 9.47 -7.07 -15.53
C THR A 15 9.58 -6.66 -17.01
N LYS A 16 10.75 -6.17 -17.46
CA LYS A 16 10.97 -5.86 -18.88
C LYS A 16 10.98 -7.13 -19.75
N GLN A 17 11.59 -8.21 -19.24
CA GLN A 17 11.67 -9.49 -19.96
C GLN A 17 10.37 -10.31 -19.89
N LYS A 18 9.60 -10.19 -18.81
CA LYS A 18 8.33 -10.91 -18.60
C LYS A 18 7.16 -9.94 -18.63
N LYS A 19 6.25 -10.11 -19.61
CA LYS A 19 5.09 -9.23 -19.88
C LYS A 19 4.12 -8.93 -18.71
N ALA A 20 4.20 -9.63 -17.58
CA ALA A 20 3.33 -9.38 -16.42
C ALA A 20 3.93 -10.07 -15.19
N PRO A 21 4.65 -9.36 -14.31
CA PRO A 21 3.99 -8.44 -13.38
C PRO A 21 4.69 -7.08 -13.17
N TYR A 22 3.93 -6.07 -12.72
CA TYR A 22 4.46 -4.77 -12.27
C TYR A 22 5.57 -4.94 -11.21
N VAL A 23 6.57 -4.07 -11.23
CA VAL A 23 7.76 -4.14 -10.35
C VAL A 23 7.36 -4.27 -8.87
N GLU A 24 6.31 -3.58 -8.44
CA GLU A 24 5.81 -3.57 -7.06
C GLU A 24 5.26 -4.93 -6.59
N ARG A 25 4.82 -5.78 -7.54
CA ARG A 25 4.32 -7.13 -7.25
C ARG A 25 5.44 -8.16 -7.12
N VAL A 26 6.68 -7.79 -7.45
CA VAL A 26 7.82 -8.68 -7.51
C VAL A 26 8.54 -8.68 -6.15
N SER A 27 8.43 -9.79 -5.41
CA SER A 27 9.27 -10.07 -4.24
C SER A 27 10.36 -11.06 -4.65
N LEU A 28 11.63 -10.69 -4.44
CA LEU A 28 12.77 -11.58 -4.64
C LEU A 28 13.29 -12.06 -3.29
N ARG A 29 13.69 -13.33 -3.22
CA ARG A 29 14.20 -13.98 -2.01
C ARG A 29 15.47 -14.77 -2.34
N ALA A 30 16.44 -14.80 -1.43
CA ALA A 30 17.63 -15.64 -1.57
C ALA A 30 17.32 -17.13 -1.30
N GLU A 31 16.36 -17.40 -0.42
CA GLU A 31 15.91 -18.75 -0.06
C GLU A 31 14.42 -18.93 -0.34
N PRO A 32 13.93 -20.15 -0.59
CA PRO A 32 12.51 -20.40 -0.88
C PRO A 32 11.56 -19.87 0.21
N LYS A 33 11.93 -20.08 1.49
CA LYS A 33 11.17 -19.65 2.67
C LYS A 33 11.82 -18.47 3.40
N GLY A 34 12.80 -17.83 2.77
CA GLY A 34 13.52 -16.70 3.37
C GLY A 34 12.72 -15.40 3.36
N LYS A 35 13.32 -14.38 3.99
CA LYS A 35 12.82 -13.01 3.98
C LYS A 35 12.89 -12.42 2.57
N SER A 36 11.98 -11.49 2.26
CA SER A 36 12.07 -10.69 1.04
C SER A 36 13.28 -9.77 1.10
N LEU A 37 14.04 -9.74 0.00
CA LEU A 37 15.19 -8.85 -0.15
C LEU A 37 14.71 -7.40 -0.29
N ALA A 38 15.47 -6.48 0.30
CA ALA A 38 15.21 -5.06 0.18
C ALA A 38 15.76 -4.53 -1.15
N ASP A 39 15.09 -3.53 -1.72
CA ASP A 39 15.44 -2.98 -3.04
C ASP A 39 16.84 -2.33 -3.09
N LYS A 40 17.34 -1.87 -1.94
CA LYS A 40 18.65 -1.23 -1.78
C LYS A 40 19.81 -2.23 -1.69
N GLU A 41 19.52 -3.51 -1.48
CA GLU A 41 20.56 -4.52 -1.37
C GLU A 41 21.22 -4.73 -2.74
N THR A 42 22.52 -5.03 -2.71
CA THR A 42 23.32 -5.25 -3.92
C THR A 42 23.60 -6.72 -4.10
N VAL A 43 23.86 -7.12 -5.35
CA VAL A 43 24.26 -8.49 -5.68
C VAL A 43 25.53 -8.89 -4.93
N LYS A 44 26.46 -7.94 -4.70
CA LYS A 44 27.68 -8.16 -3.91
C LYS A 44 27.38 -8.42 -2.44
N SER A 45 26.51 -7.62 -1.80
CA SER A 45 26.17 -7.82 -0.38
C SER A 45 25.48 -9.15 -0.11
N LEU A 46 24.79 -9.70 -1.12
CA LEU A 46 24.07 -10.97 -1.02
C LEU A 46 24.93 -12.19 -1.40
N GLY A 47 26.19 -12.01 -1.80
CA GLY A 47 27.07 -13.11 -2.19
C GLY A 47 26.61 -13.90 -3.43
N LEU A 48 25.70 -13.33 -4.22
CA LEU A 48 25.04 -14.01 -5.35
C LEU A 48 25.93 -14.20 -6.58
N ARG A 49 27.20 -13.78 -6.52
CA ARG A 49 28.16 -13.85 -7.64
C ARG A 49 28.49 -15.28 -8.07
N ASN A 50 28.50 -16.23 -7.13
CA ASN A 50 28.88 -17.63 -7.39
C ASN A 50 27.69 -18.58 -7.58
N SER A 51 26.47 -18.19 -7.17
CA SER A 51 25.24 -18.96 -7.36
C SER A 51 24.05 -18.00 -7.47
N PRO A 52 23.64 -17.59 -8.68
CA PRO A 52 22.68 -16.51 -8.89
C PRO A 52 21.22 -16.99 -8.79
N LYS A 53 20.90 -17.83 -7.80
CA LYS A 53 19.56 -18.36 -7.62
C LYS A 53 18.74 -17.39 -6.76
N LEU A 54 17.71 -16.80 -7.37
CA LEU A 54 16.72 -15.99 -6.68
C LEU A 54 15.35 -16.62 -6.84
N TYR A 55 14.59 -16.63 -5.76
CA TYR A 55 13.23 -17.13 -5.74
C TYR A 55 12.26 -15.96 -5.92
N PHE A 56 11.43 -16.07 -6.95
CA PHE A 56 10.36 -15.13 -7.23
C PHE A 56 9.12 -15.48 -6.41
N LYS A 57 8.51 -14.46 -5.82
CA LYS A 57 7.18 -14.53 -5.21
C LYS A 57 6.34 -13.35 -5.70
N ASP A 58 5.14 -13.63 -6.16
CA ASP A 58 4.13 -12.60 -6.45
C ASP A 58 3.46 -12.15 -5.15
N LEU A 59 3.43 -10.83 -4.91
CA LEU A 59 2.75 -10.22 -3.76
C LEU A 59 1.25 -9.97 -4.01
N GLY A 60 0.78 -10.11 -5.25
CA GLY A 60 -0.58 -9.74 -5.65
C GLY A 60 -0.77 -8.23 -5.83
N PRO A 61 -2.00 -7.76 -6.08
CA PRO A 61 -2.31 -6.33 -6.21
C PRO A 61 -1.87 -5.55 -4.96
N GLN A 62 -1.11 -4.47 -5.14
CA GLN A 62 -0.64 -3.60 -4.07
C GLN A 62 -1.38 -2.26 -4.12
N ILE A 63 -1.69 -1.71 -2.95
CA ILE A 63 -2.31 -0.39 -2.76
C ILE A 63 -1.33 0.45 -1.95
N GLY A 64 -1.04 1.67 -2.43
CA GLY A 64 -0.14 2.56 -1.73
C GLY A 64 -0.72 3.04 -0.40
N TRP A 65 0.15 3.22 0.61
CA TRP A 65 -0.24 3.69 1.94
C TRP A 65 -1.00 5.03 1.92
N ALA A 66 -0.69 5.93 0.98
CA ALA A 66 -1.42 7.20 0.84
C ALA A 66 -2.91 6.98 0.50
N THR A 67 -3.22 5.99 -0.34
CA THR A 67 -4.61 5.65 -0.69
C THR A 67 -5.32 5.01 0.49
N VAL A 68 -4.64 4.13 1.24
CA VAL A 68 -5.19 3.55 2.48
C VAL A 68 -5.52 4.66 3.47
N PHE A 69 -4.57 5.57 3.69
CA PHE A 69 -4.76 6.73 4.55
C PHE A 69 -5.95 7.58 4.08
N LEU A 70 -6.01 7.96 2.81
CA LEU A 70 -7.12 8.78 2.31
C LEU A 70 -8.48 8.07 2.48
N ALA A 71 -8.56 6.77 2.21
CA ALA A 71 -9.78 5.99 2.37
C ALA A 71 -10.23 5.91 3.84
N GLU A 72 -9.29 5.74 4.76
CA GLU A 72 -9.55 5.70 6.20
C GLU A 72 -10.16 7.01 6.71
N TYR A 73 -9.62 8.16 6.30
CA TYR A 73 -10.11 9.47 6.73
C TYR A 73 -11.31 9.97 5.92
N ALA A 74 -11.50 9.50 4.69
CA ALA A 74 -12.67 9.81 3.89
C ALA A 74 -13.95 9.24 4.52
N GLY A 75 -13.88 8.07 5.17
CA GLY A 75 -15.03 7.43 5.82
C GLY A 75 -15.75 8.35 6.82
N PRO A 76 -15.09 8.77 7.92
CA PRO A 76 -15.68 9.68 8.89
C PRO A 76 -16.15 11.00 8.27
N LEU A 77 -15.38 11.56 7.34
CA LEU A 77 -15.72 12.83 6.70
C LEU A 77 -17.00 12.73 5.87
N LEU A 78 -17.19 11.63 5.12
CA LEU A 78 -18.42 11.37 4.38
C LEU A 78 -19.62 11.18 5.31
N VAL A 79 -19.43 10.48 6.44
CA VAL A 79 -20.48 10.33 7.45
C VAL A 79 -20.88 11.68 8.03
N TYR A 80 -19.91 12.55 8.36
CA TYR A 80 -20.19 13.91 8.83
C TYR A 80 -20.99 14.74 7.80
N LEU A 81 -20.58 14.74 6.54
CA LEU A 81 -21.30 15.45 5.48
C LEU A 81 -22.73 14.92 5.27
N TRP A 82 -22.92 13.60 5.37
CA TRP A 82 -24.22 12.98 5.24
C TRP A 82 -25.16 13.34 6.39
N VAL A 83 -24.68 13.26 7.64
CA VAL A 83 -25.43 13.67 8.83
C VAL A 83 -25.77 15.16 8.78
N TYR A 84 -24.82 16.00 8.36
CA TYR A 84 -25.05 17.44 8.21
C TYR A 84 -26.14 17.77 7.19
N SER A 85 -26.27 16.98 6.12
CA SER A 85 -27.29 17.19 5.09
C SER A 85 -28.70 16.81 5.56
N ARG A 86 -28.82 15.95 6.57
CA ARG A 86 -30.10 15.38 7.06
C ARG A 86 -30.11 15.30 8.60
N PRO A 87 -29.95 16.43 9.31
CA PRO A 87 -29.79 16.42 10.77
C PRO A 87 -31.04 15.90 11.48
N TRP A 88 -32.22 16.04 10.88
CA TRP A 88 -33.50 15.60 11.48
C TRP A 88 -33.62 14.09 11.66
N ILE A 89 -32.84 13.28 10.93
CA ILE A 89 -32.82 11.82 11.09
C ILE A 89 -32.23 11.44 12.45
N PHE A 90 -31.26 12.22 12.95
CA PHE A 90 -30.52 11.92 14.18
C PHE A 90 -30.94 12.81 15.36
N PHE A 91 -31.24 14.08 15.10
CA PHE A 91 -31.52 15.09 16.12
C PHE A 91 -33.01 15.49 16.21
N GLY A 92 -33.88 14.92 15.35
CA GLY A 92 -35.29 15.30 15.27
C GLY A 92 -35.53 16.66 14.61
N ASN A 93 -36.81 17.07 14.49
CA ASN A 93 -37.14 18.40 13.97
C ASN A 93 -36.77 19.47 14.99
N VAL A 94 -35.69 20.20 14.71
CA VAL A 94 -35.19 21.31 15.55
C VAL A 94 -36.21 22.47 15.65
N GLY A 95 -37.20 22.51 14.74
CA GLY A 95 -38.27 23.53 14.74
C GLY A 95 -39.32 23.38 15.85
N ASP A 96 -39.46 22.19 16.47
CA ASP A 96 -40.54 21.91 17.43
C ASP A 96 -40.09 21.94 18.90
N SER A 97 -38.81 22.19 19.18
CA SER A 97 -38.32 22.29 20.55
C SER A 97 -38.67 23.67 21.13
N PRO A 98 -39.54 23.77 22.16
CA PRO A 98 -39.82 25.05 22.80
C PRO A 98 -38.53 25.57 23.44
N VAL A 99 -38.08 26.75 23.00
CA VAL A 99 -36.95 27.45 23.61
C VAL A 99 -37.38 27.80 25.04
N LYS A 100 -36.94 27.00 26.02
CA LYS A 100 -37.09 27.37 27.43
C LYS A 100 -36.06 28.45 27.72
N PRO A 101 -36.48 29.70 28.03
CA PRO A 101 -35.54 30.70 28.48
C PRO A 101 -34.92 30.22 29.78
N ILE A 102 -33.60 30.33 29.85
CA ILE A 102 -32.83 30.04 31.06
C ILE A 102 -33.03 31.28 31.95
N VAL A 103 -33.83 31.12 32.99
CA VAL A 103 -33.96 32.08 34.10
C VAL A 103 -33.18 31.52 35.28
#